data_AF-A0A0I9S953-F1
#
_entry.id   AF-A0A0I9S953-F1
#
_cell.length_a   1.000
_cell.length_b   1.000
_cell.length_c   1.000
_cell.angle_alpha   90.00
_cell.angle_beta   90.00
_cell.angle_gamma   90.00
#
_symmetry.space_group_name_H-M   'P 1'
#
loop_
_entity.id
_entity.type
_entity.pdbx_description
1 polymer ?
#
loop_
_entity_poly.entity_id
_entity_poly.type
_entity_poly.pdbx_seq_one_letter_code
_entity_poly.pdbx_strand_id
1 'polypeptide(L)'
;TVVYPIAGIAILLIPKRQEIKNDLSFTKDEIKALKADNVVVKTNSKGERTLHQRDKDTNEIVSIKAKDIHIPQKLGGIELTPMQQENLKNGKEITIVNEELNKAAKVKLDLNARNGLSIKDANTIEIKATEKKEQTIGKERYISDKERLEFVAQKGAKGIDEIFKDKPTEMAAFLEKHKLSKDYASYKEVEKTYSSSREATKQTVGEQISTQMDKIDSSIKATAKQEASILGYGRTYGKNNDTPTMKL
;
A
#
# COMPACT_ATOMS: atom_id res chain seq x y z
N THR A 1 63.58 2.85 45.03
CA THR A 1 63.18 2.93 43.61
C THR A 1 61.70 3.26 43.56
N VAL A 2 61.33 4.40 42.98
CA VAL A 2 59.92 4.80 42.83
C VAL A 2 59.44 4.28 41.49
N VAL A 3 58.41 3.43 41.50
CA VAL A 3 57.80 2.88 40.28
C VAL A 3 56.57 3.71 39.96
N TYR A 4 56.57 4.35 38.79
CA TYR A 4 55.41 5.08 38.28
C TYR A 4 54.67 4.21 37.27
N PRO A 5 53.33 4.11 37.34
CA PRO A 5 52.57 3.49 36.27
C PRO A 5 52.64 4.38 35.03
N ILE A 6 53.16 3.83 33.94
CA ILE A 6 53.06 4.44 32.62
C ILE A 6 51.84 3.81 31.95
N ALA A 7 50.82 4.61 31.69
CA ALA A 7 49.68 4.22 30.87
C ALA A 7 49.82 4.86 29.48
N GLY A 8 49.81 4.03 28.43
CA GLY A 8 49.74 4.48 27.05
C GLY A 8 48.33 4.27 26.49
N ILE A 9 47.83 5.23 25.74
CA ILE A 9 46.56 5.12 25.00
C ILE A 9 46.90 4.98 23.53
N ALA A 10 46.42 3.90 22.90
CA ALA A 10 46.44 3.76 21.44
C ALA A 10 45.12 4.30 20.86
N ILE A 11 45.22 5.24 19.91
CA ILE A 11 44.07 5.79 19.20
C ILE A 11 44.16 5.32 17.74
N LEU A 12 43.16 4.57 17.29
CA LEU A 12 42.99 4.24 15.87
C LEU A 12 42.13 5.32 15.22
N LEU A 13 42.72 6.08 14.30
CA LEU A 13 42.02 7.11 13.53
C LEU A 13 41.66 6.55 12.14
N ILE A 14 40.36 6.50 11.83
CA ILE A 14 39.87 6.20 10.49
C ILE A 14 39.32 7.52 9.90
N PRO A 15 39.97 8.09 8.87
CA PRO A 15 39.52 9.35 8.30
C PRO A 15 38.20 9.17 7.54
N LYS A 16 37.25 10.07 7.79
CA LYS A 16 36.00 10.15 7.04
C LYS A 16 36.18 11.03 5.82
N ARG A 17 35.89 10.51 4.62
CA ARG A 17 35.96 11.30 3.39
C ARG A 17 34.91 12.40 3.41
N GLN A 18 35.18 13.57 2.82
CA GLN A 18 34.17 14.64 2.73
C GLN A 18 33.05 14.27 1.74
N GLU A 19 33.39 13.59 0.65
CA GLU A 19 32.47 13.24 -0.42
C GLU A 19 32.59 11.76 -0.84
N ILE A 20 31.53 11.26 -1.46
CA ILE A 20 31.53 9.94 -2.12
C ILE A 20 32.36 10.05 -3.39
N LYS A 21 33.43 9.28 -3.48
CA LYS A 21 34.24 9.20 -4.70
C LYS A 21 33.49 8.40 -5.77
N ASN A 22 33.20 9.02 -6.91
CA ASN A 22 32.41 8.41 -7.99
C ASN A 22 33.26 7.63 -9.00
N ASP A 23 34.08 6.68 -8.53
CA ASP A 23 34.93 5.87 -9.40
C ASP A 23 34.13 4.81 -10.18
N LEU A 24 32.89 4.53 -9.77
CA LEU A 24 32.01 3.50 -10.34
C LEU A 24 31.00 4.05 -11.35
N SER A 25 31.16 5.32 -11.77
CA SER A 25 30.28 6.01 -12.71
C SER A 25 28.79 5.96 -12.30
N PHE A 26 28.51 6.23 -11.03
CA PHE A 26 27.16 6.45 -10.53
C PHE A 26 26.54 7.69 -11.16
N THR A 27 25.25 7.61 -11.47
CA THR A 27 24.43 8.75 -11.88
C THR A 27 24.16 9.69 -10.70
N LYS A 28 23.64 10.89 -10.97
CA LYS A 28 23.29 11.86 -9.93
C LYS A 28 22.25 11.30 -8.94
N ASP A 29 21.27 10.55 -9.45
CA ASP A 29 20.23 9.93 -8.62
C ASP A 29 20.78 8.79 -7.76
N GLU A 30 21.71 8.01 -8.29
CA GLU A 30 22.40 6.96 -7.53
C GLU A 30 23.26 7.56 -6.42
N ILE A 31 24.02 8.62 -6.69
CA ILE A 31 24.79 9.33 -5.65
C ILE A 31 23.84 9.88 -4.57
N LYS A 32 22.69 10.43 -4.96
CA LYS A 32 21.67 10.91 -4.01
C LYS A 32 21.11 9.77 -3.16
N ALA A 33 20.89 8.59 -3.75
CA ALA A 33 20.44 7.40 -3.03
C ALA A 33 21.51 6.91 -2.03
N LEU A 34 22.78 6.87 -2.44
CA LEU A 34 23.91 6.49 -1.57
C LEU A 34 24.08 7.47 -0.40
N LYS A 35 23.95 8.78 -0.65
CA LYS A 35 23.94 9.82 0.41
C LYS A 35 22.76 9.66 1.38
N ALA A 36 21.64 9.10 0.92
CA ALA A 36 20.46 8.81 1.73
C ALA A 36 20.46 7.41 2.39
N ASP A 37 21.62 6.75 2.44
CA ASP A 37 21.78 5.40 3.01
C ASP A 37 20.89 4.35 2.36
N ASN A 38 20.68 4.46 1.05
CA ASN A 38 20.00 3.46 0.26
C ASN A 38 20.99 2.63 -0.55
N VAL A 39 20.56 1.41 -0.87
CA VAL A 39 21.32 0.49 -1.71
C VAL A 39 21.05 0.82 -3.18
N VAL A 40 22.11 0.93 -3.95
CA VAL A 40 22.07 1.11 -5.41
C VAL A 40 22.47 -0.20 -6.08
N VAL A 41 21.69 -0.63 -7.06
CA VAL A 41 22.01 -1.82 -7.87
C VAL A 41 22.55 -1.37 -9.22
N LYS A 42 23.75 -1.84 -9.58
CA LYS A 42 24.29 -1.70 -10.94
C LYS A 42 24.41 -3.05 -11.61
N THR A 43 24.24 -3.05 -12.92
CA THR A 43 24.49 -4.20 -13.77
C THR A 43 25.70 -3.86 -14.65
N ASN A 44 26.73 -4.71 -14.62
CA ASN A 44 27.87 -4.53 -15.50
C ASN A 44 27.56 -5.01 -16.93
N SER A 45 28.47 -4.75 -17.88
CA SER A 45 28.30 -5.18 -19.28
C SER A 45 28.20 -6.70 -19.47
N LYS A 46 28.55 -7.50 -18.45
CA LYS A 46 28.44 -8.96 -18.43
C LYS A 46 27.11 -9.45 -17.85
N GLY A 47 26.20 -8.54 -17.49
CA GLY A 47 24.92 -8.86 -16.84
C GLY A 47 25.04 -9.19 -15.35
N GLU A 48 26.22 -9.10 -14.75
CA GLU A 48 26.37 -9.32 -13.32
C GLU A 48 25.87 -8.11 -12.55
N ARG A 49 25.01 -8.38 -11.56
CA ARG A 49 24.44 -7.37 -10.69
C ARG A 49 25.28 -7.20 -9.43
N THR A 50 25.63 -5.96 -9.11
CA THR A 50 26.32 -5.57 -7.88
C THR A 50 25.49 -4.55 -7.11
N LEU A 51 25.47 -4.68 -5.79
CA LEU A 51 24.80 -3.77 -4.87
C LEU A 51 25.86 -2.90 -4.21
N HIS A 52 25.56 -1.62 -4.07
CA HIS A 52 26.45 -0.60 -3.57
C HIS A 52 25.75 0.20 -2.47
N GLN A 53 26.44 0.46 -1.36
CA GLN A 53 25.94 1.32 -0.28
C GLN A 53 27.08 2.14 0.30
N ARG A 54 26.76 3.36 0.75
CA ARG A 54 27.72 4.18 1.48
C ARG A 54 27.90 3.66 2.91
N ASP A 55 29.14 3.46 3.31
CA ASP A 55 29.53 3.27 4.69
C ASP A 55 29.35 4.57 5.48
N LYS A 56 28.59 4.50 6.58
CA LYS A 56 28.17 5.71 7.31
C LYS A 56 29.32 6.37 8.08
N ASP A 57 30.33 5.59 8.44
CA ASP A 57 31.43 6.01 9.30
C ASP A 57 32.57 6.63 8.47
N THR A 58 32.85 6.04 7.30
CA THR A 58 34.00 6.40 6.45
C THR A 58 33.65 7.15 5.17
N ASN A 59 32.37 7.16 4.77
CA ASN A 59 31.89 7.63 3.46
C ASN A 59 32.41 6.82 2.25
N GLU A 60 32.96 5.63 2.47
CA GLU A 60 33.36 4.72 1.40
C GLU A 60 32.16 3.96 0.81
N ILE A 61 32.32 3.36 -0.38
CA ILE A 61 31.27 2.56 -1.02
C ILE A 61 31.57 1.07 -0.79
N VAL A 62 30.70 0.42 -0.02
CA VAL A 62 30.69 -1.03 0.16
C VAL A 62 29.95 -1.65 -1.02
N SER A 63 30.50 -2.74 -1.56
CA SER A 63 29.95 -3.40 -2.74
C SER A 63 29.88 -4.92 -2.57
N ILE A 64 28.79 -5.54 -3.00
CA ILE A 64 28.61 -7.01 -2.99
C ILE A 64 27.91 -7.47 -4.26
N LYS A 65 28.16 -8.70 -4.72
CA LYS A 65 27.43 -9.26 -5.87
C LYS A 65 26.04 -9.71 -5.43
N ALA A 66 25.01 -9.45 -6.24
CA ALA A 66 23.63 -9.80 -5.93
C ALA A 66 23.41 -11.30 -5.71
N LYS A 67 24.19 -12.14 -6.41
CA LYS A 67 24.14 -13.61 -6.27
C LYS A 67 24.66 -14.11 -4.93
N ASP A 68 25.52 -13.33 -4.26
CA ASP A 68 26.11 -13.69 -2.97
C ASP A 68 25.19 -13.27 -1.80
N ILE A 69 24.11 -12.53 -2.09
CA ILE A 69 23.09 -12.14 -1.11
C ILE A 69 22.05 -13.26 -0.98
N HIS A 70 21.96 -13.81 0.22
CA HIS A 70 20.88 -14.72 0.60
C HIS A 70 19.75 -13.96 1.30
N ILE A 71 18.55 -14.02 0.76
CA ILE A 71 17.34 -13.47 1.40
C ILE A 71 16.54 -14.64 1.97
N PRO A 72 16.25 -14.64 3.28
CA PRO A 72 15.48 -15.70 3.90
C PRO A 72 14.03 -15.68 3.37
N GLN A 73 13.37 -16.84 3.35
CA GLN A 73 11.95 -16.91 2.96
C GLN A 73 11.01 -16.36 4.02
N LYS A 74 11.47 -16.32 5.28
CA LYS A 74 10.69 -15.83 6.43
C LYS A 74 11.46 -14.74 7.16
N LEU A 75 10.77 -13.68 7.55
CA LEU A 75 11.29 -12.63 8.41
C LEU A 75 10.32 -12.42 9.57
N GLY A 76 10.80 -12.57 10.81
CA GLY A 76 9.95 -12.43 12.00
C GLY A 76 8.75 -13.37 12.03
N GLY A 77 8.88 -14.58 11.48
CA GLY A 77 7.79 -15.58 11.38
C GLY A 77 6.87 -15.42 10.16
N ILE A 78 6.98 -14.32 9.40
CA ILE A 78 6.11 -14.02 8.26
C ILE A 78 6.78 -14.47 6.96
N GLU A 79 6.02 -15.18 6.12
CA GLU A 79 6.47 -15.60 4.79
C GLU A 79 6.52 -14.43 3.81
N LEU A 80 7.68 -14.26 3.18
CA LEU A 80 7.87 -13.25 2.15
C LEU A 80 7.34 -13.75 0.82
N THR A 81 6.47 -12.96 0.19
CA THR A 81 6.02 -13.20 -1.18
C THR A 81 7.21 -13.17 -2.15
N PRO A 82 7.13 -13.90 -3.30
CA PRO A 82 8.18 -13.86 -4.32
C PRO A 82 8.53 -12.43 -4.77
N MET A 83 7.51 -11.57 -4.90
CA MET A 83 7.68 -10.17 -5.27
C MET A 83 8.42 -9.36 -4.19
N GLN A 84 8.15 -9.59 -2.90
CA GLN A 84 8.89 -8.94 -1.81
C GLN A 84 10.35 -9.40 -1.78
N GLN A 85 10.61 -10.68 -1.99
CA GLN A 85 11.98 -11.21 -2.08
C GLN A 85 12.72 -10.58 -3.25
N GLU A 86 12.08 -10.49 -4.41
CA GLU A 86 12.68 -9.85 -5.59
C GLU A 86 12.93 -8.36 -5.36
N ASN A 87 11.98 -7.65 -4.76
CA ASN A 87 12.13 -6.24 -4.41
C ASN A 87 13.32 -6.02 -3.47
N LEU A 88 13.49 -6.85 -2.44
CA LEU A 88 14.66 -6.79 -1.58
C LEU A 88 15.96 -7.09 -2.36
N LYS A 89 15.99 -8.12 -3.22
CA LYS A 89 17.17 -8.38 -4.10
C LYS A 89 17.50 -7.20 -5.00
N ASN A 90 16.48 -6.41 -5.37
CA ASN A 90 16.60 -5.19 -6.16
C ASN A 90 16.94 -3.94 -5.32
N GLY A 91 17.26 -4.10 -4.03
CA GLY A 91 17.60 -3.00 -3.13
C GLY A 91 16.41 -2.12 -2.74
N LYS A 92 15.19 -2.54 -3.05
CA LYS A 92 13.95 -1.81 -2.71
C LYS A 92 13.50 -2.15 -1.29
N GLU A 93 12.89 -1.18 -0.65
CA GLU A 93 12.21 -1.37 0.64
C GLU A 93 10.89 -2.12 0.44
N ILE A 94 10.60 -3.02 1.37
CA ILE A 94 9.33 -3.74 1.44
C ILE A 94 8.64 -3.46 2.78
N THR A 95 7.33 -3.63 2.80
CA THR A 95 6.55 -3.64 4.05
C THR A 95 6.13 -5.08 4.34
N ILE A 96 6.35 -5.50 5.57
CA ILE A 96 5.89 -6.78 6.12
C ILE A 96 4.83 -6.47 7.17
N VAL A 97 3.67 -7.13 7.08
CA VAL A 97 2.56 -6.94 8.01
C VAL A 97 2.37 -8.23 8.79
N ASN A 98 2.39 -8.10 10.12
CA ASN A 98 1.97 -9.14 11.04
C ASN A 98 0.51 -8.88 11.41
N GLU A 99 -0.40 -9.69 10.89
CA GLU A 99 -1.83 -9.56 11.20
C GLU A 99 -2.15 -9.96 12.65
N GLU A 100 -1.45 -10.96 13.20
CA GLU A 100 -1.66 -11.45 14.58
C GLU A 100 -1.29 -10.38 15.62
N LEU A 101 -0.25 -9.61 15.34
CA LEU A 101 0.25 -8.55 16.23
C LEU A 101 -0.23 -7.16 15.82
N ASN A 102 -0.97 -7.04 14.70
CA ASN A 102 -1.36 -5.77 14.07
C ASN A 102 -0.18 -4.78 13.96
N LYS A 103 0.98 -5.28 13.54
CA LYS A 103 2.23 -4.51 13.41
C LYS A 103 2.74 -4.59 11.99
N ALA A 104 3.26 -3.47 11.49
CA ALA A 104 3.97 -3.43 10.23
C ALA A 104 5.45 -3.10 10.46
N ALA A 105 6.33 -3.67 9.65
CA ALA A 105 7.74 -3.37 9.64
C ALA A 105 8.19 -3.05 8.21
N LYS A 106 8.98 -1.99 8.08
CA LYS A 106 9.65 -1.67 6.82
C LYS A 106 11.02 -2.33 6.83
N VAL A 107 11.28 -3.13 5.80
CA VAL A 107 12.51 -3.89 5.66
C VAL A 107 13.21 -3.47 4.37
N LYS A 108 14.50 -3.17 4.47
CA LYS A 108 15.37 -2.91 3.32
C LYS A 108 16.71 -3.59 3.52
N LEU A 109 17.44 -3.80 2.42
CA LEU A 109 18.84 -4.22 2.50
C LEU A 109 19.69 -3.14 3.16
N ASP A 110 20.62 -3.56 4.01
CA ASP A 110 21.64 -2.70 4.60
C ASP A 110 22.98 -3.47 4.65
N LEU A 111 23.87 -3.17 3.71
CA LEU A 111 25.20 -3.78 3.58
C LEU A 111 26.12 -3.42 4.75
N ASN A 112 25.80 -2.38 5.52
CA ASN A 112 26.55 -1.98 6.70
C ASN A 112 26.03 -2.69 7.96
N ALA A 113 24.85 -3.32 7.90
CA ALA A 113 24.27 -4.05 9.02
C ALA A 113 24.82 -5.49 9.07
N ARG A 114 25.07 -5.99 10.28
CA ARG A 114 25.62 -7.34 10.51
C ARG A 114 24.77 -8.46 9.89
N ASN A 115 23.45 -8.28 9.88
CA ASN A 115 22.48 -9.21 9.30
C ASN A 115 22.11 -8.87 7.85
N GLY A 116 22.72 -7.86 7.24
CA GLY A 116 22.43 -7.42 5.87
C GLY A 116 21.08 -6.72 5.69
N LEU A 117 20.32 -6.48 6.76
CA LEU A 117 18.94 -5.97 6.72
C LEU A 117 18.72 -4.86 7.75
N SER A 118 18.15 -3.75 7.30
CA SER A 118 17.58 -2.72 8.16
C SER A 118 16.09 -2.98 8.32
N ILE A 119 15.67 -3.28 9.54
CA ILE A 119 14.26 -3.43 9.93
C ILE A 119 13.89 -2.20 10.76
N LYS A 120 12.88 -1.47 10.33
CA LYS A 120 12.30 -0.36 11.09
C LYS A 120 10.88 -0.71 11.45
N ASP A 121 10.58 -0.78 12.74
CA ASP A 121 9.21 -0.89 13.22
C ASP A 121 8.42 0.31 12.70
N ALA A 122 7.35 0.05 11.96
CA ALA A 122 6.34 1.07 11.74
C ALA A 122 5.50 1.12 13.01
N ASN A 123 6.06 1.67 14.09
CA ASN A 123 5.29 1.94 15.30
C ASN A 123 4.18 2.92 14.92
N THR A 124 2.94 2.47 15.13
CA THR A 124 1.71 3.04 14.58
C THR A 124 1.59 2.75 13.08
N ILE A 125 0.56 2.00 12.70
CA ILE A 125 -0.09 2.22 11.41
C ILE A 125 -0.78 3.60 11.50
N GLU A 126 0.02 4.68 11.49
CA GLU A 126 -0.42 5.86 10.78
C GLU A 126 -0.20 5.52 9.32
N ILE A 127 -1.29 5.29 8.59
CA ILE A 127 -1.28 5.24 7.13
C ILE A 127 -0.92 6.65 6.66
N LYS A 128 0.36 6.99 6.70
CA LYS A 128 0.93 8.14 6.02
C LYS A 128 1.73 7.60 4.85
N ALA A 129 1.02 7.53 3.72
CA ALA A 129 1.57 7.41 2.39
C ALA A 129 2.77 8.37 2.26
N THR A 130 3.92 7.84 1.89
CA THR A 130 5.11 8.66 1.69
C THR A 130 5.03 9.26 0.30
N GLU A 131 4.62 10.52 0.23
CA GLU A 131 4.73 11.38 -0.93
C GLU A 131 6.22 11.54 -1.33
N LYS A 132 6.57 11.13 -2.55
CA LYS A 132 7.56 11.89 -3.33
C LYS A 132 6.78 12.90 -4.18
N LYS A 133 7.09 14.17 -3.92
CA LYS A 133 6.57 15.36 -4.59
C LYS A 133 6.62 15.23 -6.11
N GLU A 134 5.46 15.32 -6.74
CA GLU A 134 5.26 16.24 -7.86
C GLU A 134 3.78 16.68 -7.87
N GLN A 135 3.63 17.98 -7.60
CA GLN A 135 2.51 18.89 -7.86
C GLN A 135 1.06 18.41 -7.60
N THR A 136 0.53 18.92 -6.47
CA THR A 136 -0.85 19.34 -6.22
C THR A 136 -1.86 19.19 -7.37
N ILE A 137 -2.74 18.18 -7.28
CA ILE A 137 -4.21 18.16 -7.50
C ILE A 137 -4.70 16.84 -6.86
N GLY A 138 -5.82 16.88 -6.12
CA GLY A 138 -6.24 15.90 -5.11
C GLY A 138 -6.22 14.42 -5.52
N LYS A 139 -5.53 13.58 -4.75
CA LYS A 139 -5.54 12.11 -4.91
C LYS A 139 -6.65 11.50 -4.06
N GLU A 140 -7.71 11.05 -4.72
CA GLU A 140 -8.73 10.17 -4.15
C GLU A 140 -8.09 8.92 -3.54
N ARG A 141 -8.52 8.61 -2.31
CA ARG A 141 -8.28 7.34 -1.62
C ARG A 141 -8.61 6.18 -2.56
N TYR A 142 -7.69 5.23 -2.75
CA TYR A 142 -8.02 3.97 -3.43
C TYR A 142 -8.90 3.16 -2.48
N ILE A 143 -10.22 3.26 -2.67
CA ILE A 143 -11.23 2.54 -1.90
C ILE A 143 -11.29 1.11 -2.44
N SER A 144 -11.06 0.13 -1.58
CA SER A 144 -11.14 -1.29 -1.93
C SER A 144 -12.55 -1.68 -2.39
N ASP A 145 -12.68 -2.74 -3.20
CA ASP A 145 -13.99 -3.28 -3.61
C ASP A 145 -14.89 -3.59 -2.40
N LYS A 146 -14.31 -4.03 -1.28
CA LYS A 146 -15.03 -4.27 -0.03
C LYS A 146 -15.61 -2.97 0.55
N GLU A 147 -14.80 -1.92 0.69
CA GLU A 147 -15.27 -0.62 1.18
C GLU A 147 -16.32 -0.01 0.23
N ARG A 148 -16.14 -0.16 -1.09
CA ARG A 148 -17.12 0.25 -2.10
C ARG A 148 -18.44 -0.49 -1.89
N LEU A 149 -18.40 -1.81 -1.69
CA LEU A 149 -19.60 -2.63 -1.45
C LEU A 149 -20.26 -2.33 -0.10
N GLU A 150 -19.50 -2.07 0.96
CA GLU A 150 -20.05 -1.66 2.26
C GLU A 150 -20.77 -0.31 2.16
N PHE A 151 -20.22 0.62 1.39
CA PHE A 151 -20.87 1.91 1.13
C PHE A 151 -22.15 1.75 0.32
N VAL A 152 -22.14 0.91 -0.73
CA VAL A 152 -23.35 0.57 -1.50
C VAL A 152 -24.37 -0.15 -0.62
N ALA A 153 -23.96 -1.00 0.31
CA ALA A 153 -24.86 -1.66 1.26
C ALA A 153 -25.58 -0.66 2.20
N GLN A 154 -24.97 0.49 2.48
CA GLN A 154 -25.58 1.56 3.28
C GLN A 154 -26.44 2.51 2.44
N LYS A 155 -25.94 2.91 1.28
CA LYS A 155 -26.52 4.01 0.46
C LYS A 155 -27.34 3.54 -0.73
N GLY A 156 -27.29 2.25 -1.06
CA GLY A 156 -28.01 1.67 -2.20
C GLY A 156 -27.52 2.20 -3.54
N ALA A 157 -28.44 2.40 -4.48
CA ALA A 157 -28.10 2.83 -5.84
C ALA A 157 -27.38 4.18 -5.89
N LYS A 158 -27.75 5.12 -5.01
CA LYS A 158 -27.09 6.43 -4.89
C LYS A 158 -25.63 6.31 -4.45
N GLY A 159 -25.30 5.29 -3.67
CA GLY A 159 -23.91 5.01 -3.27
C GLY A 159 -23.02 4.66 -4.47
N ILE A 160 -23.58 3.97 -5.48
CA ILE A 160 -22.87 3.62 -6.71
C ILE A 160 -22.59 4.90 -7.52
N ASP A 161 -23.60 5.77 -7.68
CA ASP A 161 -23.43 7.07 -8.34
C ASP A 161 -22.37 7.93 -7.64
N GLU A 162 -22.37 7.94 -6.31
CA GLU A 162 -21.40 8.72 -5.51
C GLU A 162 -19.97 8.17 -5.62
N ILE A 163 -19.76 6.85 -5.63
CA ILE A 163 -18.43 6.24 -5.76
C ILE A 163 -17.84 6.43 -7.16
N PHE A 164 -18.68 6.32 -8.19
CA PHE A 164 -18.22 6.24 -9.59
C PHE A 164 -18.54 7.46 -10.44
N LYS A 165 -18.91 8.58 -9.82
CA LYS A 165 -19.29 9.83 -10.48
C LYS A 165 -18.35 10.24 -11.62
N ASP A 166 -17.04 10.12 -11.41
CA ASP A 166 -16.01 10.52 -12.37
C ASP A 166 -15.38 9.34 -13.13
N LYS A 167 -15.88 8.10 -12.94
CA LYS A 167 -15.28 6.85 -13.43
C LYS A 167 -16.32 5.85 -13.96
N PRO A 168 -17.04 6.17 -15.04
CA PRO A 168 -18.11 5.32 -15.59
C PRO A 168 -17.62 3.95 -16.08
N THR A 169 -16.38 3.87 -16.60
CA THR A 169 -15.78 2.61 -17.06
C THR A 169 -15.48 1.67 -15.90
N GLU A 170 -15.03 2.19 -14.74
CA GLU A 170 -14.83 1.38 -13.53
C GLU A 170 -16.17 0.93 -12.93
N MET A 171 -17.20 1.77 -13.03
CA MET A 171 -18.55 1.45 -12.57
C MET A 171 -19.08 0.19 -13.24
N ALA A 172 -19.02 0.12 -14.58
CA ALA A 172 -19.53 -1.01 -15.33
C ALA A 172 -18.83 -2.32 -14.91
N ALA A 173 -17.49 -2.29 -14.81
CA ALA A 173 -16.71 -3.43 -14.37
C ALA A 173 -17.03 -3.86 -12.93
N PHE A 174 -17.22 -2.89 -12.02
CA PHE A 174 -17.59 -3.15 -10.63
C PHE A 174 -18.98 -3.78 -10.51
N LEU A 175 -19.95 -3.24 -11.25
CA LEU A 175 -21.33 -3.73 -11.25
C LEU A 175 -21.45 -5.14 -11.82
N GLU A 176 -20.70 -5.45 -12.87
CA GLU A 176 -20.65 -6.78 -13.47
C GLU A 176 -19.99 -7.78 -12.51
N LYS A 177 -18.82 -7.42 -11.97
CA LYS A 177 -18.05 -8.26 -11.04
C LYS A 177 -18.84 -8.65 -9.80
N HIS A 178 -19.63 -7.73 -9.23
CA HIS A 178 -20.36 -7.93 -7.98
C HIS A 178 -21.86 -8.18 -8.19
N LYS A 179 -22.29 -8.57 -9.39
CA LYS A 179 -23.69 -8.93 -9.73
C LYS A 179 -24.71 -7.82 -9.45
N LEU A 180 -24.29 -6.57 -9.41
CA LEU A 180 -25.15 -5.40 -9.19
C LEU A 180 -25.67 -4.79 -10.51
N SER A 181 -25.12 -5.20 -11.66
CA SER A 181 -25.43 -4.60 -12.97
C SER A 181 -26.92 -4.63 -13.32
N LYS A 182 -27.62 -5.74 -13.04
CA LYS A 182 -29.03 -5.90 -13.40
C LYS A 182 -29.93 -4.96 -12.58
N ASP A 183 -29.80 -5.03 -11.25
CA ASP A 183 -30.63 -4.24 -10.34
C ASP A 183 -30.35 -2.74 -10.47
N TYR A 184 -29.08 -2.36 -10.69
CA TYR A 184 -28.72 -0.95 -10.92
C TYR A 184 -29.28 -0.41 -12.24
N ALA A 185 -29.27 -1.19 -13.32
CA ALA A 185 -29.89 -0.80 -14.59
C ALA A 185 -31.40 -0.58 -14.42
N SER A 186 -32.10 -1.51 -13.76
CA SER A 186 -33.52 -1.36 -13.44
C SER A 186 -33.79 -0.14 -12.56
N TYR A 187 -32.93 0.17 -11.59
CA TYR A 187 -33.03 1.38 -10.79
C TYR A 187 -32.97 2.63 -11.69
N LYS A 188 -32.02 2.72 -12.64
CA LYS A 188 -31.88 3.88 -13.53
C LYS A 188 -33.04 4.07 -14.50
N GLU A 189 -33.64 2.98 -14.98
CA GLU A 189 -34.84 3.04 -15.83
C GLU A 189 -36.05 3.59 -15.07
N VAL A 190 -36.24 3.12 -13.83
CA VAL A 190 -37.34 3.56 -12.96
C VAL A 190 -37.11 5.00 -12.47
N GLU A 191 -35.86 5.40 -12.21
CA GLU A 191 -35.48 6.79 -11.85
C GLU A 191 -35.78 7.78 -13.00
N LYS A 192 -35.53 7.37 -14.25
CA LYS A 192 -35.82 8.16 -15.45
C LYS A 192 -37.33 8.35 -15.63
N THR A 193 -38.11 7.27 -15.48
CA THR A 193 -39.57 7.34 -15.57
C THR A 193 -40.19 8.12 -14.42
N TYR A 194 -39.65 8.01 -13.20
CA TYR A 194 -40.03 8.85 -12.06
C TYR A 194 -39.82 10.34 -12.35
N SER A 195 -38.64 10.70 -12.85
CA SER A 195 -38.29 12.09 -13.18
C SER A 195 -39.23 12.67 -14.23
N SER A 196 -39.58 11.91 -15.28
CA SER A 196 -40.54 12.35 -16.30
C SER A 196 -41.99 12.37 -15.81
N SER A 197 -42.35 11.54 -14.81
CA SER A 197 -43.71 11.52 -14.24
C SER A 197 -43.97 12.68 -13.26
N ARG A 198 -42.93 13.24 -12.64
CA ARG A 198 -43.03 14.37 -11.72
C ARG A 198 -43.43 15.67 -12.42
N GLU A 199 -43.16 15.78 -13.72
CA GLU A 199 -43.64 16.87 -14.58
C GLU A 199 -45.13 16.74 -14.93
N ALA A 200 -45.75 15.58 -14.66
CA ALA A 200 -47.15 15.29 -15.00
C ALA A 200 -47.93 14.79 -13.76
N THR A 201 -48.28 15.71 -12.85
CA THR A 201 -49.50 15.75 -12.00
C THR A 201 -50.28 14.44 -11.72
N LYS A 202 -49.64 13.32 -11.33
CA LYS A 202 -50.36 12.10 -10.88
C LYS A 202 -49.72 11.50 -9.63
N GLN A 203 -50.28 11.91 -8.49
CA GLN A 203 -49.86 11.59 -7.12
C GLN A 203 -49.84 10.07 -6.82
N THR A 204 -50.73 9.29 -7.45
CA THR A 204 -50.82 7.82 -7.27
C THR A 204 -49.76 7.03 -8.04
N VAL A 205 -49.31 7.53 -9.20
CA VAL A 205 -48.28 6.87 -10.02
C VAL A 205 -46.90 7.07 -9.40
N GLY A 206 -46.64 8.25 -8.82
CA GLY A 206 -45.40 8.54 -8.11
C GLY A 206 -45.18 7.64 -6.89
N GLU A 207 -46.24 7.27 -6.18
CA GLU A 207 -46.16 6.41 -4.99
C GLU A 207 -45.85 4.94 -5.35
N GLN A 208 -46.43 4.44 -6.45
CA GLN A 208 -46.09 3.11 -6.99
C GLN A 208 -44.66 3.04 -7.52
N ILE A 209 -44.21 4.09 -8.22
CA ILE A 209 -42.83 4.17 -8.73
C ILE A 209 -41.83 4.29 -7.58
N SER A 210 -42.13 5.09 -6.54
CA SER A 210 -41.31 5.18 -5.33
C SER A 210 -41.18 3.82 -4.64
N THR A 211 -42.29 3.10 -4.48
CA THR A 211 -42.28 1.76 -3.88
C THR A 211 -41.46 0.75 -4.69
N GLN A 212 -41.47 0.86 -6.03
CA GLN A 212 -40.62 0.03 -6.89
C GLN A 212 -39.13 0.40 -6.76
N MET A 213 -38.80 1.68 -6.68
CA MET A 213 -37.43 2.15 -6.42
C MET A 213 -36.89 1.61 -5.10
N ASP A 214 -37.69 1.67 -4.03
CA ASP A 214 -37.28 1.21 -2.69
C ASP A 214 -37.01 -0.31 -2.65
N LYS A 215 -37.78 -1.08 -3.42
CA LYS A 215 -37.56 -2.53 -3.56
C LYS A 215 -36.26 -2.85 -4.29
N ILE A 216 -36.00 -2.15 -5.39
CA ILE A 216 -34.76 -2.33 -6.17
C ILE A 216 -33.55 -1.89 -5.33
N ASP A 217 -33.66 -0.75 -4.64
CA ASP A 217 -32.62 -0.24 -3.75
C ASP A 217 -32.31 -1.20 -2.59
N SER A 218 -33.35 -1.81 -2.01
CA SER A 218 -33.19 -2.87 -1.00
C SER A 218 -32.47 -4.11 -1.54
N SER A 219 -32.74 -4.50 -2.79
CA SER A 219 -32.04 -5.60 -3.48
C SER A 219 -30.56 -5.30 -3.70
N ILE A 220 -30.25 -4.08 -4.16
CA ILE A 220 -28.88 -3.58 -4.34
C ILE A 220 -28.12 -3.62 -3.01
N LYS A 221 -28.74 -3.12 -1.93
CA LYS A 221 -28.14 -3.14 -0.59
C LYS A 221 -27.87 -4.55 -0.08
N ALA A 222 -28.82 -5.47 -0.28
CA ALA A 222 -28.69 -6.87 0.14
C ALA A 222 -27.56 -7.58 -0.63
N THR A 223 -27.52 -7.43 -1.95
CA THR A 223 -26.48 -8.02 -2.81
C THR A 223 -25.11 -7.46 -2.47
N ALA A 224 -24.98 -6.14 -2.29
CA ALA A 224 -23.73 -5.50 -1.89
C ALA A 224 -23.24 -5.98 -0.51
N LYS A 225 -24.15 -6.16 0.46
CA LYS A 225 -23.81 -6.72 1.78
C LYS A 225 -23.34 -8.17 1.68
N GLN A 226 -23.97 -8.98 0.83
CA GLN A 226 -23.58 -10.37 0.61
C GLN A 226 -22.19 -10.45 -0.05
N GLU A 227 -21.95 -9.71 -1.13
CA GLU A 227 -20.66 -9.69 -1.83
C GLU A 227 -19.54 -9.10 -0.94
N ALA A 228 -19.82 -8.06 -0.15
CA ALA A 228 -18.89 -7.54 0.86
C ALA A 228 -18.53 -8.61 1.91
N SER A 229 -19.52 -9.42 2.32
CA SER A 229 -19.31 -10.52 3.26
C SER A 229 -18.43 -11.61 2.64
N ILE A 230 -18.65 -11.96 1.36
CA ILE A 230 -17.83 -12.95 0.63
C ILE A 230 -16.36 -12.50 0.58
N LEU A 231 -16.11 -11.20 0.32
CA LEU A 231 -14.76 -10.62 0.36
C LEU A 231 -14.17 -10.55 1.78
N GLY A 232 -15.01 -10.65 2.82
CA GLY A 232 -14.61 -10.67 4.23
C GLY A 232 -14.28 -12.05 4.78
N TYR A 233 -14.71 -13.14 4.16
CA TYR A 233 -14.49 -14.51 4.64
C TYR A 233 -13.27 -15.18 3.99
N GLY A 234 -12.08 -14.69 4.34
CA GLY A 234 -10.95 -15.58 4.61
C GLY A 234 -11.05 -16.05 6.06
N ARG A 235 -11.47 -17.32 6.27
CA ARG A 235 -11.53 -18.05 7.56
C ARG A 235 -11.33 -17.25 8.86
N THR A 236 -12.41 -16.80 9.50
CA THR A 236 -12.48 -16.76 10.98
C THR A 236 -13.89 -17.04 11.44
N TYR A 237 -14.05 -18.13 12.20
CA TYR A 237 -15.25 -18.43 12.96
C TYR A 237 -15.51 -17.31 13.97
N GLY A 238 -16.75 -16.80 13.97
CA GLY A 238 -17.42 -16.39 15.20
C GLY A 238 -17.19 -14.97 15.72
N LYS A 239 -18.34 -14.28 15.82
CA LYS A 239 -18.72 -13.23 16.78
C LYS A 239 -18.46 -11.76 16.45
N ASN A 240 -19.60 -11.14 16.14
CA ASN A 240 -20.21 -9.98 16.80
C ASN A 240 -19.91 -8.60 16.23
N ASN A 241 -21.00 -8.03 15.71
CA ASN A 241 -21.30 -6.63 15.45
C ASN A 241 -20.59 -5.65 16.38
N ASP A 242 -19.73 -4.82 15.81
CA ASP A 242 -19.53 -3.45 16.26
C ASP A 242 -19.28 -2.55 15.03
N THR A 243 -20.18 -1.59 14.84
CA THR A 243 -20.17 -0.63 13.73
C THR A 243 -19.16 0.49 14.04
N PRO A 244 -18.08 0.70 13.26
CA PRO A 244 -17.24 1.88 13.43
C PRO A 244 -17.86 3.06 12.68
N THR A 245 -18.25 4.10 13.43
CA THR A 245 -18.65 5.41 12.90
C THR A 245 -17.45 6.10 12.26
N MET A 246 -17.55 6.38 10.96
CA MET A 246 -16.56 7.16 10.21
C MET A 246 -16.75 8.65 10.53
N LYS A 247 -15.70 9.32 11.02
CA LYS A 247 -15.68 10.78 11.12
C LYS A 247 -15.32 11.38 9.76
N LEU A 248 -16.12 12.36 9.33
CA LEU A 248 -15.90 13.17 8.13
C LEU A 248 -14.60 13.96 8.20
#